data_AF-A0A933U4E2-F1
#
_entry.id   AF-A0A933U4E2-F1
#
_cell.length_a   1.000
_cell.length_b   1.000
_cell.length_c   1.000
_cell.angle_alpha   90.00
_cell.angle_beta   90.00
_cell.angle_gamma   90.00
#
_symmetry.space_group_name_H-M   'P 1'
#
loop_
_entity.id
_entity.type
_entity.pdbx_description
1 polymer ?
#
loop_
_entity_poly.entity_id
_entity_poly.type
_entity_poly.pdbx_seq_one_letter_code
_entity_poly.pdbx_strand_id
1 'polypeptide(L)'
;MLLGPVLLGLLSFAGGLDALRGVHMPTAPDGPGLARAAVLAGGAAWEELVFRLGLQGLFVLLLLPVFPWWFGLSGAARWVAEGGAVLASALVFAAAHLAVFTSVFGPGGESFHAGVFPWRVLAGILLALLFRFRGPGVAAWTHAFFNLALAIGAGPEVFL
;
A
#
# COMPACT_ATOMS: atom_id res chain seq x y z
N MET A 1 -7.82 8.02 7.94
CA MET A 1 -9.07 8.31 7.22
C MET A 1 -9.32 9.81 6.94
N LEU A 2 -8.57 10.75 7.51
CA LEU A 2 -8.82 12.17 7.29
C LEU A 2 -7.86 12.84 6.27
N LEU A 3 -6.69 12.27 5.99
CA LEU A 3 -5.67 12.99 5.20
C LEU A 3 -6.10 13.24 3.74
N GLY A 4 -6.73 12.26 3.07
CA GLY A 4 -7.24 12.45 1.70
C GLY A 4 -8.33 13.53 1.61
N PRO A 5 -9.41 13.42 2.40
CA PRO A 5 -10.43 14.47 2.47
C PRO A 5 -9.89 15.84 2.94
N VAL A 6 -8.92 15.86 3.86
CA VAL A 6 -8.27 17.10 4.34
C VAL A 6 -7.41 17.72 3.25
N LEU A 7 -6.62 16.94 2.51
CA LEU A 7 -5.80 17.44 1.40
C LEU A 7 -6.68 17.95 0.25
N LEU A 8 -7.76 17.24 -0.07
CA LEU A 8 -8.76 17.70 -1.04
C LEU A 8 -9.47 18.97 -0.57
N GLY A 9 -9.78 19.07 0.73
CA GLY A 9 -10.32 20.27 1.36
C GLY A 9 -9.35 21.45 1.31
N LEU A 10 -8.07 21.23 1.60
CA LEU A 10 -7.02 22.25 1.55
C LEU A 10 -6.75 22.73 0.11
N LEU A 11 -6.74 21.82 -0.86
CA LEU A 11 -6.64 22.14 -2.30
C LEU A 11 -7.86 22.93 -2.80
N SER A 12 -9.06 22.59 -2.31
CA SER A 12 -10.28 23.35 -2.61
C SER A 12 -10.24 24.74 -2.00
N PHE A 13 -9.78 24.85 -0.75
CA PHE A 13 -9.68 26.11 -0.03
C PHE A 13 -8.64 27.06 -0.64
N ALA A 14 -7.51 26.51 -1.12
CA ALA A 14 -6.44 27.28 -1.77
C ALA A 14 -6.73 27.66 -3.23
N GLY A 15 -7.92 27.37 -3.78
CA GLY A 15 -8.26 27.63 -5.18
C GLY A 15 -7.50 26.74 -6.19
N GLY A 16 -6.73 25.76 -5.72
CA GLY A 16 -5.92 24.87 -6.56
C GLY A 16 -6.76 23.92 -7.42
N LEU A 17 -8.00 23.62 -7.01
CA LEU A 17 -8.91 22.81 -7.81
C LEU A 17 -9.28 23.47 -9.15
N ASP A 18 -9.43 24.80 -9.18
CA ASP A 18 -9.76 25.52 -10.40
C ASP A 18 -8.53 25.69 -11.31
N ALA A 19 -7.33 25.80 -10.73
CA ALA A 19 -6.07 25.71 -11.46
C ALA A 19 -5.85 24.34 -12.12
N LEU A 20 -6.27 23.24 -11.47
CA LEU A 20 -6.20 21.88 -12.00
C LEU A 20 -7.29 21.58 -13.04
N ARG A 21 -8.46 22.21 -12.93
CA ARG A 21 -9.57 22.10 -13.90
C ARG A 21 -9.28 22.79 -15.24
N GLY A 22 -8.43 23.82 -15.24
CA GLY A 22 -7.98 24.52 -16.44
C GLY A 22 -6.91 23.79 -17.26
N VAL A 23 -6.29 22.75 -16.70
CA VAL A 23 -5.31 21.92 -17.41
C VAL A 23 -6.05 20.86 -18.21
N HIS A 24 -6.31 21.14 -19.48
CA HIS A 24 -6.72 20.11 -20.43
C HIS A 24 -5.51 19.20 -20.71
N MET A 25 -5.29 18.22 -19.84
CA MET A 25 -4.33 17.16 -20.12
C MET A 25 -4.91 16.32 -21.26
N PRO A 26 -4.19 16.16 -22.39
CA PRO A 26 -4.60 15.22 -23.42
C PRO A 26 -4.81 13.86 -22.75
N THR A 27 -6.03 13.34 -22.81
CA THR A 27 -6.26 11.94 -22.46
C THR A 27 -5.53 11.12 -23.52
N ALA A 28 -4.39 10.53 -23.15
CA ALA A 28 -3.86 9.42 -23.91
C ALA A 28 -4.99 8.38 -24.02
N PRO A 29 -5.26 7.79 -25.21
CA PRO A 29 -6.42 6.93 -25.42
C PRO A 29 -6.48 5.73 -24.46
N ASP A 30 -5.33 5.31 -23.92
CA ASP A 30 -5.16 4.00 -23.27
C ASP A 30 -4.60 4.05 -21.83
N GLY A 31 -4.56 5.21 -21.16
CA GLY A 31 -3.95 5.35 -19.82
C GLY A 31 -4.73 6.21 -18.81
N PRO A 32 -4.42 6.10 -17.50
CA PRO A 32 -5.09 6.92 -16.49
C PRO A 32 -4.75 8.39 -16.70
N GLY A 33 -5.78 9.25 -16.81
CA GLY A 33 -5.57 10.70 -16.79
C GLY A 33 -4.86 11.17 -15.52
N LEU A 34 -4.23 12.35 -15.57
CA LEU A 34 -3.37 12.87 -14.49
C LEU A 34 -4.03 12.83 -13.10
N ALA A 35 -5.31 13.18 -13.01
CA ALA A 35 -6.06 13.16 -11.75
C ALA A 35 -6.14 11.74 -11.15
N ARG A 36 -6.40 10.72 -11.98
CA ARG A 36 -6.43 9.31 -11.54
C ARG A 36 -5.03 8.83 -11.15
N ALA A 37 -4.01 9.21 -11.91
CA ALA A 37 -2.62 8.89 -11.58
C ALA A 37 -2.21 9.48 -10.22
N ALA A 38 -2.59 10.73 -9.93
CA ALA A 38 -2.34 11.37 -8.66
C ALA A 38 -3.04 10.67 -7.49
N VAL A 39 -4.29 10.20 -7.67
CA VAL A 39 -5.02 9.42 -6.66
C VAL A 39 -4.33 8.09 -6.39
N LEU A 40 -3.90 7.36 -7.44
CA LEU A 40 -3.20 6.08 -7.28
C LEU A 40 -1.86 6.24 -6.56
N ALA A 41 -1.10 7.30 -6.90
CA ALA A 41 0.17 7.60 -6.24
C ALA A 41 -0.02 8.06 -4.78
N GLY A 42 -1.00 8.92 -4.53
CA GLY A 42 -1.33 9.37 -3.17
C GLY A 42 -1.84 8.24 -2.29
N GLY A 43 -2.67 7.35 -2.85
CA GLY A 43 -3.13 6.12 -2.19
C GLY A 43 -1.98 5.21 -1.83
N ALA A 44 -1.05 4.96 -2.76
CA ALA A 44 0.15 4.15 -2.50
C ALA A 44 0.99 4.71 -1.33
N ALA A 45 1.25 6.02 -1.32
CA ALA A 45 1.98 6.66 -0.22
C ALA A 45 1.26 6.50 1.12
N TRP A 46 -0.07 6.65 1.13
CA TRP A 46 -0.89 6.46 2.33
C TRP A 46 -0.85 5.02 2.83
N GLU A 47 -0.98 4.04 1.94
CA GLU A 47 -0.91 2.62 2.27
C GLU A 47 0.44 2.24 2.86
N GLU A 48 1.55 2.79 2.35
CA GLU A 48 2.87 2.55 2.96
C GLU A 48 2.94 3.04 4.40
N LEU A 49 2.38 4.22 4.72
CA LEU A 49 2.33 4.70 6.09
C LEU A 49 1.45 3.81 6.97
N VAL A 50 0.29 3.38 6.49
CA VAL A 50 -0.63 2.54 7.28
C VAL A 50 -0.04 1.16 7.53
N PHE A 51 0.41 0.46 6.48
CA PHE A 51 0.79 -0.93 6.59
C PHE A 51 2.24 -1.12 7.06
N ARG A 52 3.18 -0.22 6.71
CA ARG A 52 4.61 -0.41 7.00
C ARG A 52 5.06 0.39 8.21
N LEU A 53 4.66 1.66 8.31
CA LEU A 53 4.97 2.43 9.53
C LEU A 53 4.06 2.03 10.69
N GLY A 54 2.74 2.03 10.47
CA GLY A 54 1.75 1.70 11.49
C GLY A 54 1.71 0.22 11.83
N LEU A 55 1.19 -0.60 10.92
CA LEU A 55 0.84 -1.98 11.21
C LEU A 55 2.05 -2.91 11.40
N GLN A 56 3.05 -2.85 10.51
CA GLN A 56 4.27 -3.62 10.70
C GLN A 56 5.02 -3.18 11.96
N GLY A 57 5.09 -1.87 12.24
CA GLY A 57 5.64 -1.35 13.49
C GLY A 57 4.91 -1.90 14.72
N LEU A 58 3.57 -1.92 14.68
CA LEU A 58 2.75 -2.52 15.73
C LEU A 58 3.05 -4.01 15.89
N PHE A 59 3.13 -4.79 14.81
CA PHE A 59 3.47 -6.21 14.91
C PHE A 59 4.87 -6.45 15.46
N VAL A 60 5.86 -5.63 15.09
CA VAL A 60 7.20 -5.70 15.70
C VAL A 60 7.10 -5.50 17.21
N LEU A 61 6.37 -4.48 17.68
CA LEU A 61 6.20 -4.19 19.11
C LEU A 61 5.46 -5.31 19.86
N LEU A 62 4.49 -5.97 19.21
CA LEU A 62 3.74 -7.08 19.81
C LEU A 62 4.56 -8.38 19.84
N LEU A 63 5.39 -8.62 18.84
CA LEU A 63 6.16 -9.85 18.68
C LEU A 63 7.49 -9.83 19.45
N LEU A 64 8.12 -8.67 19.60
CA LEU A 64 9.39 -8.52 20.34
C LEU A 64 9.36 -9.03 21.78
N PRO A 65 8.32 -8.79 22.61
CA PRO A 65 8.27 -9.32 23.98
C PRO A 65 7.91 -10.80 24.02
N VAL A 66 7.34 -11.35 22.95
CA VAL A 66 6.90 -12.74 22.84
C VAL A 66 8.09 -13.64 22.50
N PHE A 67 8.90 -13.31 21.50
CA PHE A 67 9.93 -14.23 21.03
C PHE A 67 11.09 -14.57 22.01
N PRO A 68 11.47 -13.72 22.99
CA PRO A 68 12.47 -14.08 23.99
C PRO A 68 12.11 -15.30 24.83
N TRP A 69 10.82 -15.61 24.99
CA TRP A 69 10.36 -16.80 25.71
C TRP A 69 10.72 -18.11 24.98
N TRP A 70 10.85 -18.07 23.65
CA TRP A 70 11.20 -19.23 22.83
C TRP A 70 12.67 -19.25 22.38
N PHE A 71 13.28 -18.07 22.19
CA PHE A 71 14.61 -17.93 21.56
C PHE A 71 15.66 -17.25 22.47
N GLY A 72 15.30 -16.89 23.70
CA GLY A 72 16.14 -16.13 24.63
C GLY A 72 16.34 -14.67 24.21
N LEU A 73 17.12 -13.92 25.00
CA LEU A 73 17.51 -12.52 24.71
C LEU A 73 18.61 -12.45 23.64
N SER A 74 18.38 -13.06 22.48
CA SER A 74 19.35 -13.13 21.38
C SER A 74 18.97 -12.20 20.24
N GLY A 75 19.95 -11.81 19.42
CA GLY A 75 19.69 -11.10 18.16
C GLY A 75 18.75 -11.88 17.23
N ALA A 76 18.68 -13.21 17.37
CA ALA A 76 17.78 -14.07 16.61
C ALA A 76 16.31 -13.78 16.91
N ALA A 77 15.94 -13.55 18.18
CA ALA A 77 14.56 -13.23 18.57
C ALA A 77 14.05 -11.95 17.88
N ARG A 78 14.93 -10.95 17.72
CA ARG A 78 14.63 -9.72 16.99
C ARG A 78 14.39 -9.98 15.50
N TRP A 79 15.26 -10.75 14.84
CA TRP A 79 15.09 -11.07 13.42
C TRP A 79 13.82 -11.88 13.16
N VAL A 80 13.49 -12.82 14.05
CA VAL A 80 12.23 -13.58 13.98
C VAL A 80 11.02 -12.67 14.17
N ALA A 81 11.07 -11.73 15.12
CA ALA A 81 10.01 -10.73 15.31
C ALA A 81 9.83 -9.84 14.08
N GLU A 82 10.92 -9.33 13.50
CA GLU A 82 10.88 -8.51 12.28
C GLU A 82 10.32 -9.31 11.09
N GLY A 83 10.77 -10.57 10.89
CA GLY A 83 10.26 -11.44 9.84
C GLY A 83 8.77 -11.79 10.00
N GLY A 84 8.34 -12.09 11.23
CA GLY A 84 6.94 -12.33 11.56
C GLY A 84 6.07 -11.10 11.32
N ALA A 85 6.57 -9.90 11.67
CA ALA A 85 5.87 -8.65 11.43
C ALA A 85 5.73 -8.32 9.94
N VAL A 86 6.76 -8.59 9.13
CA VAL A 86 6.70 -8.45 7.66
C VAL A 86 5.65 -9.38 7.07
N LEU A 87 5.61 -10.65 7.48
CA LEU A 87 4.62 -11.60 6.98
C LEU A 87 3.20 -11.21 7.40
N ALA A 88 3.02 -10.85 8.68
CA ALA A 88 1.71 -10.48 9.22
C ALA A 88 1.17 -9.20 8.55
N SER A 89 2.00 -8.16 8.38
CA SER A 89 1.58 -6.93 7.71
C SER A 89 1.24 -7.16 6.23
N ALA A 90 2.01 -8.02 5.54
CA ALA A 90 1.75 -8.38 4.15
C ALA A 90 0.44 -9.17 3.98
N LEU A 91 0.13 -10.10 4.89
CA LEU A 91 -1.14 -10.83 4.89
C LEU A 91 -2.33 -9.89 5.11
N VAL A 92 -2.23 -8.96 6.06
CA VAL A 92 -3.29 -7.98 6.30
C VAL A 92 -3.42 -7.00 5.13
N PHE A 93 -2.31 -6.60 4.50
CA PHE A 93 -2.31 -5.79 3.28
C PHE A 93 -3.05 -6.48 2.12
N ALA A 94 -2.77 -7.77 1.89
CA ALA A 94 -3.46 -8.55 0.87
C ALA A 94 -4.95 -8.74 1.21
N ALA A 95 -5.27 -9.01 2.48
CA ALA A 95 -6.66 -9.11 2.94
C ALA A 95 -7.42 -7.79 2.75
N ALA A 96 -6.78 -6.64 3.01
CA ALA A 96 -7.38 -5.31 2.84
C ALA A 96 -7.70 -4.95 1.37
N HIS A 97 -7.33 -5.79 0.40
CA HIS A 97 -7.74 -5.64 -0.99
C HIS A 97 -8.98 -6.46 -1.35
N LEU A 98 -9.37 -7.43 -0.52
CA LEU A 98 -10.54 -8.26 -0.79
C LEU A 98 -11.83 -7.49 -0.52
N ALA A 99 -12.82 -7.67 -1.40
CA ALA A 99 -14.13 -7.04 -1.31
C ALA A 99 -14.81 -7.26 0.05
N VAL A 100 -14.59 -8.43 0.67
CA VAL A 100 -15.13 -8.75 2.00
C VAL A 100 -14.65 -7.80 3.10
N PHE A 101 -13.47 -7.20 2.96
CA PHE A 101 -12.91 -6.25 3.92
C PHE A 101 -13.08 -4.78 3.50
N THR A 102 -13.15 -4.50 2.19
CA THR A 102 -13.25 -3.12 1.68
C THR A 102 -14.67 -2.63 1.51
N SER A 103 -15.64 -3.51 1.25
CA SER A 103 -17.03 -3.14 0.94
C SER A 103 -17.72 -2.35 2.05
N VAL A 104 -17.29 -2.54 3.30
CA VAL A 104 -17.72 -1.74 4.46
C VAL A 104 -17.34 -0.26 4.36
N PHE A 105 -16.32 0.09 3.57
CA PHE A 105 -15.84 1.46 3.38
C PHE A 105 -16.25 2.07 2.04
N GLY A 106 -17.00 1.33 1.22
CA GLY A 106 -17.49 1.77 -0.08
C GLY A 106 -17.34 0.71 -1.19
N PRO A 107 -17.85 0.98 -2.39
CA PRO A 107 -17.67 0.10 -3.54
C PRO A 107 -16.17 -0.01 -3.87
N GLY A 108 -15.68 -1.26 -3.98
CA GLY A 108 -14.28 -1.55 -4.27
C GLY A 108 -13.82 -2.86 -3.67
N GLY A 109 -12.54 -3.17 -3.91
CA GLY A 109 -11.93 -4.46 -3.58
C GLY A 109 -12.26 -5.56 -4.58
N GLU A 110 -11.48 -6.62 -4.53
CA GLU A 110 -11.54 -7.74 -5.47
C GLU A 110 -12.14 -8.99 -4.83
N SER A 111 -12.75 -9.84 -5.66
CA SER A 111 -13.11 -11.19 -5.23
C SER A 111 -11.84 -11.98 -4.94
N PHE A 112 -11.90 -12.88 -3.96
CA PHE A 112 -10.78 -13.75 -3.67
C PHE A 112 -10.43 -14.61 -4.89
N HIS A 113 -9.16 -14.56 -5.31
CA HIS A 113 -8.60 -15.39 -6.36
C HIS A 113 -7.30 -16.04 -5.88
N ALA A 114 -7.20 -17.36 -6.00
CA ALA A 114 -6.07 -18.14 -5.49
C ALA A 114 -4.73 -17.78 -6.13
N GLY A 115 -4.72 -17.19 -7.33
CA GLY A 115 -3.51 -16.65 -7.97
C GLY A 115 -3.17 -15.21 -7.56
N VAL A 116 -4.17 -14.35 -7.34
CA VAL A 116 -3.94 -12.91 -7.07
C VAL A 116 -3.59 -12.70 -5.59
N PHE A 117 -4.23 -13.42 -4.67
CA PHE A 117 -3.99 -13.25 -3.25
C PHE A 117 -2.53 -13.53 -2.84
N PRO A 118 -1.90 -14.67 -3.21
CA PRO A 118 -0.49 -14.90 -2.88
C PRO A 118 0.45 -13.91 -3.55
N TRP A 119 0.12 -13.46 -4.76
CA TRP A 119 0.88 -12.42 -5.46
C TRP A 119 0.83 -11.08 -4.71
N ARG A 120 -0.34 -10.70 -4.14
CA ARG A 120 -0.46 -9.52 -3.27
C ARG A 120 0.30 -9.67 -1.97
N VAL A 121 0.30 -10.86 -1.37
CA VAL A 121 1.13 -11.15 -0.19
C VAL A 121 2.61 -10.96 -0.54
N LEU A 122 3.07 -11.47 -1.67
CA LEU A 122 4.44 -11.28 -2.13
C LEU A 122 4.77 -9.80 -2.36
N ALA A 123 3.90 -9.04 -3.05
CA ALA A 123 4.05 -7.60 -3.22
C ALA A 123 4.13 -6.88 -1.86
N GLY A 124 3.28 -7.29 -0.90
CA GLY A 124 3.30 -6.82 0.48
C GLY A 124 4.65 -7.02 1.17
N ILE A 125 5.20 -8.24 1.07
CA ILE A 125 6.52 -8.60 1.61
C ILE A 125 7.61 -7.74 0.96
N LEU A 126 7.64 -7.64 -0.38
CA LEU A 126 8.67 -6.89 -1.10
C LEU A 126 8.64 -5.40 -0.72
N LEU A 127 7.46 -4.79 -0.62
CA LEU A 127 7.30 -3.41 -0.17
C LEU A 127 7.73 -3.23 1.30
N ALA A 128 7.40 -4.17 2.18
CA ALA A 128 7.83 -4.14 3.58
C ALA A 128 9.37 -4.22 3.72
N LEU A 129 10.03 -5.07 2.93
CA LEU A 129 11.49 -5.13 2.86
C LEU A 129 12.08 -3.84 2.29
N LEU A 130 11.49 -3.31 1.21
CA LEU A 130 11.94 -2.05 0.60
C LEU A 130 11.82 -0.88 1.58
N PHE A 131 10.70 -0.79 2.31
CA PHE A 131 10.49 0.18 3.36
C PHE A 131 11.56 0.06 4.45
N ARG A 132 11.85 -1.17 4.89
CA ARG A 132 12.83 -1.45 5.95
C ARG A 132 14.26 -1.08 5.57
N PHE A 133 14.66 -1.30 4.32
CA PHE A 133 16.05 -1.15 3.86
C PHE A 133 16.32 0.16 3.11
N ARG A 134 15.30 0.76 2.49
CA ARG A 134 15.43 1.98 1.66
C ARG A 134 14.59 3.15 2.17
N GLY A 135 13.71 2.91 3.13
CA GLY A 135 12.89 3.93 3.76
C GLY A 135 11.55 4.18 3.06
N PRO A 136 10.71 5.04 3.66
CA PRO A 136 9.31 5.25 3.26
C PRO A 136 9.16 5.83 1.85
N GLY A 137 10.03 6.76 1.45
CA GLY A 137 9.93 7.42 0.14
C GLY A 137 10.12 6.45 -1.02
N VAL A 138 11.11 5.55 -0.92
CA VAL A 138 11.38 4.56 -1.97
C VAL A 138 10.24 3.56 -2.06
N ALA A 139 9.74 3.07 -0.93
CA ALA A 139 8.58 2.17 -0.91
C ALA A 139 7.33 2.81 -1.52
N ALA A 140 7.03 4.07 -1.15
CA ALA A 140 5.88 4.80 -1.67
C ALA A 140 5.96 5.03 -3.18
N TRP A 141 7.11 5.44 -3.70
CA TRP A 141 7.29 5.61 -5.15
C TRP A 141 7.22 4.29 -5.91
N THR A 142 7.84 3.22 -5.39
CA THR A 142 7.74 1.89 -6.01
C THR A 142 6.29 1.41 -6.07
N HIS A 143 5.54 1.58 -4.98
CA HIS A 143 4.13 1.21 -4.94
C HIS A 143 3.29 2.10 -5.89
N ALA A 144 3.55 3.41 -5.95
CA ALA A 144 2.88 4.30 -6.88
C ALA A 144 3.11 3.88 -8.33
N PHE A 145 4.36 3.63 -8.73
CA PHE A 145 4.68 3.15 -10.08
C PHE A 145 4.05 1.80 -10.37
N PHE A 146 4.00 0.92 -9.38
CA PHE A 146 3.34 -0.36 -9.48
C PHE A 146 1.84 -0.20 -9.78
N ASN A 147 1.13 0.68 -9.05
CA ASN A 147 -0.29 0.97 -9.30
C ASN A 147 -0.53 1.61 -10.67
N LEU A 148 0.38 2.48 -11.12
CA LEU A 148 0.31 3.06 -12.46
C LEU A 148 0.52 2.03 -13.56
N ALA A 149 1.44 1.08 -13.38
CA ALA A 149 1.67 -0.03 -14.30
C ALA A 149 0.43 -0.93 -14.41
N LEU A 150 -0.21 -1.26 -13.27
CA LEU A 150 -1.49 -1.98 -13.28
C LEU A 150 -2.58 -1.20 -14.03
N ALA A 151 -2.65 0.11 -13.82
CA ALA A 151 -3.66 0.96 -14.45
C ALA A 151 -3.53 1.06 -15.98
N ILE A 152 -2.39 0.68 -16.55
CA ILE A 152 -2.16 0.57 -18.01
C ILE A 152 -2.13 -0.88 -18.50
N GLY A 153 -2.55 -1.84 -17.66
CA GLY A 153 -2.74 -3.25 -18.05
C GLY A 153 -1.57 -4.20 -17.77
N ALA A 154 -0.54 -3.79 -17.01
CA ALA A 154 0.58 -4.66 -16.65
C ALA A 154 0.30 -5.54 -15.40
N GLY A 155 -0.92 -6.05 -15.26
CA GLY A 155 -1.35 -6.85 -14.10
C GLY A 155 -1.12 -8.35 -14.24
N PRO A 156 -1.24 -9.13 -13.15
CA PRO A 156 -0.99 -10.57 -13.14
C PRO A 156 -1.88 -11.36 -14.12
N GLU A 157 -3.04 -10.81 -14.48
CA GLU A 157 -3.93 -11.31 -15.54
C GLU A 157 -3.28 -11.41 -16.92
N VAL A 158 -2.13 -10.75 -17.19
CA VAL A 158 -1.38 -10.98 -18.45
C VAL A 158 -0.58 -12.29 -18.44
N PHE A 159 -0.43 -12.92 -17.29
CA PHE A 159 0.32 -14.17 -17.10
C PHE A 159 -0.58 -15.36 -16.70
N LEU A 160 -1.89 -15.15 -16.55
CA LEU A 160 -2.91 -16.14 -16.18
C LEU A 160 -3.86 -16.40 -17.35
#